data_AF-A0A066WF48-F1
#
_entry.id   AF-A0A066WF48-F1
#
_cell.length_a   1.000
_cell.length_b   1.000
_cell.length_c   1.000
_cell.angle_alpha   90.00
_cell.angle_beta   90.00
_cell.angle_gamma   90.00
#
_symmetry.space_group_name_H-M   'P 1'
#
loop_
_entity.id
_entity.type
_entity.pdbx_description
1 polymer ?
#
loop_
_entity_poly.entity_id
_entity_poly.type
_entity_poly.pdbx_seq_one_letter_code
_entity_poly.pdbx_strand_id
1 'polypeptide(L)'
;MTYYYGSQLENPYCGGKTPTDNDMVVAVPKGSPAKCGDKVHLHYNGKMVEATVVDRCGGCKNKYSVDATKGVFKKLAALDVGVLNPIHMRVLGQ
;
A
#
# COMPACT_ATOMS: atom_id res chain seq x y z
N MET A 1 6.60 5.46 0.97
CA MET A 1 5.39 4.97 0.29
C MET A 1 5.31 5.62 -1.08
N THR A 2 5.08 4.82 -2.11
CA THR A 2 4.78 5.26 -3.49
C THR A 2 3.34 4.90 -3.83
N TYR A 3 2.92 5.19 -5.05
CA TYR A 3 1.66 4.68 -5.57
C TYR A 3 1.79 4.08 -6.97
N TYR A 4 0.87 3.18 -7.28
CA TYR A 4 0.66 2.60 -8.60
C TYR A 4 -0.78 2.84 -9.07
N TYR A 5 -1.01 2.66 -10.37
CA TYR A 5 -2.35 2.65 -10.97
C TYR A 5 -2.94 1.26 -10.74
N GLY A 6 -4.18 1.14 -10.28
CA GLY A 6 -4.79 -0.16 -9.96
C GLY A 6 -4.73 -1.14 -11.15
N SER A 7 -4.87 -0.63 -12.37
CA SER A 7 -4.76 -1.40 -13.61
C SER A 7 -3.38 -1.99 -13.88
N GLN A 8 -2.33 -1.57 -13.17
CA GLN A 8 -0.97 -2.14 -13.29
C GLN A 8 -0.81 -3.43 -12.47
N LEU A 9 -1.80 -3.79 -11.67
CA LEU A 9 -1.76 -4.93 -10.76
C LEU A 9 -2.66 -6.06 -11.27
N GLU A 10 -2.42 -6.49 -12.52
CA GLU A 10 -3.13 -7.63 -13.11
C GLU A 10 -2.65 -8.92 -12.43
N ASN A 11 -3.60 -9.66 -11.84
CA ASN A 11 -3.34 -10.85 -11.01
C ASN A 11 -2.48 -10.58 -9.76
N PRO A 12 -3.05 -9.95 -8.72
CA PRO A 12 -2.36 -9.71 -7.46
C PRO A 12 -1.77 -11.00 -6.88
N TYR A 13 -0.58 -10.94 -6.28
CA TYR A 13 0.11 -12.09 -5.69
C TYR A 13 -0.75 -12.83 -4.66
N CYS A 14 -1.58 -12.11 -3.91
CA CYS A 14 -2.47 -12.70 -2.92
C CYS A 14 -3.73 -13.34 -3.53
N GLY A 15 -3.88 -13.30 -4.85
CA GLY A 15 -5.08 -13.66 -5.58
C GLY A 15 -6.15 -12.55 -5.56
N GLY A 16 -7.22 -12.77 -6.33
CA GLY A 16 -8.34 -11.82 -6.45
C GLY A 16 -8.33 -11.02 -7.75
N LYS A 17 -9.23 -10.04 -7.81
CA LYS A 17 -9.40 -9.18 -9.00
C LYS A 17 -8.33 -8.08 -9.04
N THR A 18 -8.01 -7.62 -10.24
CA THR A 18 -7.25 -6.38 -10.46
C THR A 18 -7.94 -5.21 -9.73
N PRO A 19 -7.25 -4.50 -8.83
CA PRO A 19 -7.82 -3.35 -8.16
C PRO A 19 -7.95 -2.16 -9.11
N THR A 20 -8.79 -1.22 -8.72
CA THR A 20 -8.96 0.08 -9.35
C THR A 20 -8.14 1.15 -8.62
N ASP A 21 -7.98 2.32 -9.25
CA ASP A 21 -7.30 3.46 -8.63
C ASP A 21 -7.92 3.92 -7.30
N ASN A 22 -9.17 3.57 -7.04
CA ASN A 22 -9.92 3.99 -5.85
C ASN A 22 -9.98 2.93 -4.75
N ASP A 23 -9.55 1.69 -5.02
CA ASP A 23 -9.58 0.62 -4.01
C ASP A 23 -8.58 0.90 -2.89
N MET A 24 -8.90 0.51 -1.65
CA MET A 24 -8.04 0.74 -0.49
C MET A 24 -7.09 -0.44 -0.27
N VAL A 25 -6.14 -0.61 -1.20
CA VAL A 25 -5.22 -1.75 -1.19
C VAL A 25 -3.77 -1.34 -1.39
N VAL A 26 -2.86 -2.22 -0.94
CA VAL A 26 -1.42 -2.01 -1.02
C VAL A 26 -0.67 -3.28 -1.41
N ALA A 27 0.52 -3.06 -1.97
CA ALA A 27 1.56 -4.05 -2.18
C ALA A 27 2.71 -3.81 -1.18
N VAL A 28 3.23 -4.90 -0.62
CA VAL A 28 4.31 -4.88 0.38
C VAL A 28 5.48 -5.78 -0.07
N PRO A 29 6.73 -5.51 0.33
CA PRO A 29 7.86 -6.37 -0.02
C PRO A 29 7.74 -7.76 0.62
N LYS A 30 8.43 -8.76 0.05
CA LYS A 30 8.45 -10.13 0.58
C LYS A 30 8.85 -10.25 2.06
N GLY A 31 9.70 -9.35 2.55
CA GLY A 31 10.15 -9.30 3.95
C GLY A 31 9.27 -8.47 4.89
N SER A 32 8.12 -7.98 4.42
CA SER A 32 7.19 -7.20 5.23
C SER A 32 6.62 -8.02 6.40
N PRO A 33 6.36 -7.40 7.57
CA PRO A 33 5.59 -8.05 8.63
C PRO A 33 4.11 -8.27 8.27
N ALA A 34 3.59 -7.53 7.28
CA ALA A 34 2.21 -7.67 6.80
C ALA A 34 2.10 -8.76 5.73
N LYS A 35 1.06 -9.59 5.82
CA LYS A 35 0.75 -10.70 4.92
C LYS A 35 -0.47 -10.42 4.05
N CYS A 36 -0.69 -11.25 3.05
CA CYS A 36 -1.89 -11.22 2.22
C CYS A 36 -3.17 -11.23 3.07
N GLY A 37 -4.07 -10.30 2.79
CA GLY A 37 -5.34 -10.15 3.50
C GLY A 37 -5.26 -9.33 4.80
N ASP A 38 -4.05 -9.07 5.32
CA ASP A 38 -3.90 -8.22 6.50
C ASP A 38 -4.37 -6.80 6.19
N LYS A 39 -5.00 -6.18 7.19
CA LYS A 39 -5.29 -4.75 7.18
C LYS A 39 -4.12 -4.01 7.81
N VAL A 40 -3.72 -2.90 7.19
CA VAL A 40 -2.67 -2.03 7.69
C VAL A 40 -3.19 -0.61 7.86
N HIS A 41 -2.75 0.05 8.93
CA HIS A 41 -2.86 1.49 9.09
C HIS A 41 -1.57 2.16 8.64
N LEU A 42 -1.73 3.12 7.73
CA LEU A 42 -0.64 3.94 7.19
C LEU A 42 -0.78 5.36 7.74
N HIS A 43 0.26 5.86 8.38
CA HIS A 43 0.28 7.17 9.00
C HIS A 43 1.33 8.06 8.35
N TYR A 44 0.92 9.28 7.98
CA TYR A 44 1.79 10.31 7.40
C TYR A 44 1.31 11.70 7.81
N ASN A 45 2.19 12.54 8.36
CA ASN A 45 1.91 13.94 8.72
C ASN A 45 0.57 14.14 9.45
N GLY A 46 0.29 13.31 10.47
CA GLY A 46 -0.94 13.38 11.27
C GLY A 46 -2.19 12.81 10.61
N LYS A 47 -2.11 12.36 9.35
CA LYS A 47 -3.19 11.66 8.65
C LYS A 47 -3.01 10.15 8.73
N MET A 48 -4.13 9.44 8.63
CA MET A 48 -4.19 7.98 8.72
C MET A 48 -5.15 7.42 7.67
N VAL A 49 -4.81 6.26 7.13
CA VAL A 49 -5.69 5.48 6.24
C VAL A 49 -5.52 3.98 6.47
N GLU A 50 -6.63 3.25 6.43
CA GLU A 50 -6.65 1.79 6.43
C GLU A 50 -6.57 1.27 4.97
N ALA A 51 -5.76 0.24 4.75
CA ALA A 51 -5.71 -0.47 3.48
C ALA A 51 -5.46 -1.97 3.67
N THR A 52 -5.83 -2.78 2.68
CA THR A 52 -5.62 -4.23 2.68
C THR A 52 -4.41 -4.61 1.83
N VAL A 53 -3.58 -5.52 2.32
CA VAL A 53 -2.46 -6.08 1.56
C VAL A 53 -2.98 -7.10 0.56
N VAL A 54 -2.78 -6.84 -0.73
CA VAL A 54 -3.24 -7.72 -1.83
C VAL A 54 -2.12 -8.17 -2.76
N ASP A 55 -0.92 -7.61 -2.63
CA ASP A 55 0.18 -7.95 -3.54
C ASP A 55 1.57 -7.83 -2.91
N ARG A 56 2.58 -8.34 -3.63
CA ARG A 56 3.99 -8.20 -3.30
C ARG A 56 4.71 -7.25 -4.24
N CYS A 57 5.26 -6.19 -3.66
CA CYS A 57 6.08 -5.23 -4.37
C CYS A 57 7.53 -5.75 -4.52
N GLY A 58 7.89 -6.21 -5.73
CA GLY A 58 9.24 -6.70 -6.04
C GLY A 58 10.32 -5.60 -6.07
N GLY A 59 9.97 -4.36 -6.42
CA GLY A 59 10.88 -3.22 -6.48
C GLY A 59 11.04 -2.44 -5.18
N CYS A 60 10.33 -2.83 -4.12
CA CYS A 60 10.31 -2.11 -2.86
C CYS A 60 11.63 -2.31 -2.08
N LYS A 61 12.28 -1.19 -1.73
CA LYS A 61 13.69 -1.20 -1.27
C LYS A 61 13.90 -1.75 0.13
N ASN A 62 12.94 -1.58 1.04
CA ASN A 62 13.08 -2.00 2.44
C ASN A 62 11.81 -2.71 2.92
N LYS A 63 11.91 -3.49 4.01
CA LYS A 63 10.78 -4.29 4.55
C LYS A 63 9.55 -3.50 5.00
N TYR A 64 9.66 -2.17 5.13
CA TYR A 64 8.55 -1.27 5.52
C TYR A 64 8.07 -0.42 4.34
N SER A 65 8.56 -0.69 3.13
CA SER A 65 8.12 -0.02 1.92
C SER A 65 6.69 -0.46 1.64
N VAL A 66 5.89 0.51 1.20
CA VAL A 66 4.49 0.31 0.86
C VAL A 66 4.30 0.96 -0.50
N ASP A 67 3.75 0.21 -1.43
CA ASP A 67 3.28 0.74 -2.71
C ASP A 67 1.76 0.63 -2.72
N ALA A 68 1.06 1.74 -2.91
CA ALA A 68 -0.39 1.81 -2.67
C ALA A 68 -1.16 2.18 -3.93
N THR A 69 -2.45 1.92 -3.97
CA THR A 69 -3.30 2.58 -4.97
C THR A 69 -3.32 4.09 -4.75
N LYS A 70 -3.66 4.85 -5.80
CA LYS A 70 -3.85 6.31 -5.69
C LYS A 70 -4.89 6.71 -4.65
N GLY A 71 -5.94 5.92 -4.47
CA GLY A 71 -7.01 6.16 -3.50
C GLY A 71 -6.46 6.25 -2.08
N VAL A 72 -5.59 5.32 -1.70
CA VAL A 72 -4.89 5.30 -0.42
C VAL A 72 -3.93 6.50 -0.32
N PHE A 73 -3.12 6.74 -1.35
CA PHE A 73 -2.14 7.84 -1.34
C PHE A 73 -2.82 9.21 -1.16
N LYS A 74 -3.92 9.45 -1.88
CA LYS A 74 -4.72 10.70 -1.81
C LYS A 74 -5.26 11.00 -0.42
N LYS A 75 -5.48 9.99 0.42
CA LYS A 75 -5.91 10.19 1.82
C LYS A 75 -4.78 10.76 2.69
N LEU A 76 -3.53 10.54 2.30
CA LEU A 76 -2.35 11.00 3.03
C LEU A 76 -1.75 12.28 2.42
N ALA A 77 -1.65 12.36 1.09
CA ALA A 77 -1.04 13.50 0.39
C ALA A 77 -1.57 13.64 -1.04
N ALA A 78 -1.33 14.78 -1.67
CA ALA A 78 -1.59 14.97 -3.10
C ALA A 78 -0.62 14.13 -3.96
N LEU A 79 -1.07 13.65 -5.11
CA LEU A 79 -0.29 12.72 -5.95
C LEU A 79 1.00 13.32 -6.52
N ASP A 80 1.05 14.65 -6.69
CA ASP A 80 2.22 15.41 -7.14
C ASP A 80 3.42 15.30 -6.20
N VAL A 81 3.19 14.95 -4.93
CA VAL A 81 4.26 14.64 -3.96
C VAL A 81 5.06 13.41 -4.40
N GLY A 82 4.42 12.44 -5.06
CA GLY A 82 5.04 11.23 -5.62
C GLY A 82 5.48 10.18 -4.59
N VAL A 83 6.21 10.58 -3.55
CA VAL A 83 6.79 9.68 -2.54
C VAL A 83 6.62 10.25 -1.14
N LEU A 84 6.08 9.44 -0.21
CA LEU A 84 5.97 9.79 1.21
C LEU A 84 7.05 9.09 2.03
N ASN A 85 7.91 9.86 2.70
CA ASN A 85 8.96 9.34 3.59
C ASN A 85 9.22 10.32 4.74
N PRO A 86 9.26 9.88 6.01
CA PRO A 86 8.94 8.53 6.49
C PRO A 86 7.44 8.22 6.46
N ILE A 87 7.08 6.94 6.29
CA ILE A 87 5.72 6.44 6.46
C ILE A 87 5.73 5.44 7.63
N HIS A 88 4.71 5.51 8.50
CA HIS A 88 4.55 4.55 9.58
C HIS A 88 3.43 3.58 9.22
N MET A 89 3.75 2.28 9.19
CA MET A 89 2.80 1.21 8.92
C MET A 89 2.59 0.37 10.17
N ARG A 90 1.32 0.11 10.53
CA ARG A 90 0.92 -0.79 11.60
C ARG A 90 0.00 -1.87 11.04
N VAL A 91 0.31 -3.14 11.28
CA VAL A 91 -0.60 -4.25 10.97
C VAL A 91 -1.70 -4.29 12.03
N LEU A 92 -2.95 -4.40 11.59
CA LEU A 92 -4.11 -4.49 12.47
C LEU A 92 -4.43 -5.97 12.76
N GLY A 93 -4.74 -6.28 14.02
CA GLY A 93 -5.14 -7.63 14.42
C GLY A 93 -3.98 -8.60 14.68
N GLN A 94 -2.74 -8.11 14.78
CA GLN A 94 -1.62 -8.81 15.43
C GLN A 94 -1.58 -8.49 16.92
#